data_AF-A0A3D2FF36-F1
#
_entry.id   AF-A0A3D2FF36-F1
#
_cell.length_a   1.000
_cell.length_b   1.000
_cell.length_c   1.000
_cell.angle_alpha   90.00
_cell.angle_beta   90.00
_cell.angle_gamma   90.00
#
_symmetry.space_group_name_H-M   'P 1'
#
loop_
_entity.id
_entity.type
_entity.pdbx_description
1 polymer ?
#
loop_
_entity_poly.entity_id
_entity_poly.type
_entity_poly.pdbx_seq_one_letter_code
_entity_poly.pdbx_strand_id
1 'polypeptide(L)'
;MATVSQGSKLGNVLWPALAWIIALVFFFPIFWLVFTSFKTDADAVKPEFLFFFTPTLDNYTNMTQNYDYWRFAINSVITSSFATLFALVVGVPAAYAMAFNPSRHTKDI
;
A
#
# COMPACT_ATOMS: atom_id res chain seq x y z
N MET A 1 -19.21 -26.38 -26.93
CA MET A 1 -18.91 -27.48 -25.99
C MET A 1 -17.70 -27.04 -25.18
N ALA A 2 -17.91 -26.59 -23.94
CA ALA A 2 -16.87 -25.97 -23.12
C ALA A 2 -15.89 -27.03 -22.61
N THR A 3 -14.63 -26.95 -23.01
CA THR A 3 -13.55 -27.75 -22.42
C THR A 3 -13.19 -27.15 -21.07
N VAL A 4 -13.85 -27.61 -20.02
CA VAL A 4 -13.37 -27.39 -18.66
C VAL A 4 -12.04 -28.14 -18.55
N SER A 5 -10.95 -27.39 -18.63
CA SER A 5 -9.61 -27.89 -18.31
C SER A 5 -9.66 -28.47 -16.90
N GLN A 6 -9.61 -29.80 -16.77
CA GLN A 6 -9.43 -30.45 -15.48
C GLN A 6 -8.04 -30.06 -14.95
N GLY A 7 -7.97 -28.95 -14.21
CA GLY A 7 -6.76 -28.53 -13.52
C GLY A 7 -6.33 -29.63 -12.56
N SER A 8 -5.06 -30.03 -12.62
CA SER A 8 -4.52 -31.05 -11.72
C SER A 8 -4.81 -30.65 -10.26
N LYS A 9 -5.22 -31.61 -9.42
CA LYS A 9 -5.51 -31.36 -8.00
C LYS A 9 -4.33 -30.69 -7.28
N LEU A 10 -3.12 -31.02 -7.73
CA LEU A 10 -1.87 -30.43 -7.25
C LEU A 10 -1.75 -28.95 -7.61
N GLY A 11 -2.05 -28.55 -8.85
CA GLY A 11 -2.05 -27.14 -9.27
C GLY A 11 -3.03 -26.29 -8.47
N ASN A 12 -4.21 -26.83 -8.14
CA ASN A 12 -5.22 -26.12 -7.36
C ASN A 12 -4.83 -25.89 -5.89
N VAL A 13 -3.82 -26.58 -5.36
CA VAL A 13 -3.33 -26.40 -3.99
C VAL A 13 -2.01 -25.64 -3.98
N LEU A 14 -1.10 -25.94 -4.92
CA LEU A 14 0.20 -25.29 -5.00
C LEU A 14 0.09 -23.80 -5.29
N TRP A 15 -0.77 -23.39 -6.24
CA TRP A 15 -0.91 -21.98 -6.61
C TRP A 15 -1.44 -21.11 -5.45
N PRO A 16 -2.52 -21.50 -4.75
CA PRO A 16 -2.96 -20.76 -3.56
C PRO A 16 -1.93 -20.77 -2.43
N ALA A 17 -1.27 -21.91 -2.17
CA ALA A 17 -0.25 -21.98 -1.13
C ALA A 17 0.93 -21.04 -1.41
N LEU A 18 1.41 -21.01 -2.66
CA LEU A 18 2.46 -20.09 -3.08
C LEU A 18 2.03 -18.62 -2.95
N ALA A 19 0.80 -18.30 -3.38
CA ALA A 19 0.24 -16.97 -3.25
C ALA A 19 0.17 -16.53 -1.77
N TRP A 20 -0.25 -17.42 -0.86
CA TRP A 20 -0.28 -17.16 0.58
C TRP A 20 1.12 -16.94 1.17
N ILE A 21 2.11 -17.74 0.77
CA ILE A 21 3.49 -17.57 1.23
C ILE A 21 4.01 -16.19 0.80
N ILE A 22 3.83 -15.83 -0.46
CA ILE A 22 4.24 -14.52 -0.99
C ILE A 22 3.52 -13.40 -0.23
N ALA A 23 2.21 -13.50 -0.06
CA ALA A 23 1.43 -12.51 0.68
C ALA A 23 1.94 -12.33 2.11
N LEU A 24 2.26 -13.42 2.82
CA LEU A 24 2.81 -13.36 4.17
C LEU A 24 4.19 -12.71 4.21
N VAL A 25 5.05 -12.95 3.21
CA VAL A 25 6.36 -12.29 3.11
C VAL A 25 6.21 -10.78 2.92
N PHE A 26 5.29 -10.34 2.06
CA PHE A 26 5.01 -8.91 1.87
C PHE A 26 4.29 -8.28 3.06
N PHE A 27 3.49 -9.05 3.80
CA PHE A 27 2.79 -8.60 5.00
C PHE A 27 3.71 -8.50 6.22
N PHE A 28 4.72 -9.37 6.33
CA PHE A 28 5.65 -9.41 7.45
C PHE A 28 6.25 -8.04 7.84
N PRO A 29 6.76 -7.20 6.91
CA PRO A 29 7.27 -5.87 7.28
C PRO A 29 6.19 -4.95 7.83
N ILE A 30 4.95 -5.04 7.34
CA ILE A 30 3.80 -4.26 7.85
C ILE A 30 3.46 -4.73 9.27
N PHE A 31 3.38 -6.05 9.47
CA PHE A 31 3.19 -6.64 10.79
C PHE A 31 4.27 -6.18 11.77
N TRP A 32 5.53 -6.22 11.35
CA TRP A 32 6.65 -5.80 12.19
C TRP A 32 6.55 -4.32 12.56
N LEU A 33 6.23 -3.45 11.59
CA LEU A 33 6.04 -2.01 11.82
C LEU A 33 4.99 -1.74 12.89
N VAL A 34 3.81 -2.38 12.77
CA VAL A 34 2.72 -2.26 13.75
C VAL A 34 3.13 -2.85 15.10
N PHE A 35 3.83 -3.97 15.12
CA PHE A 35 4.31 -4.58 16.36
C PHE A 35 5.32 -3.69 17.09
N THR A 36 6.23 -3.03 16.36
CA THR A 36 7.18 -2.06 16.92
C THR A 36 6.53 -0.74 17.33
N SER A 37 5.42 -0.31 16.71
CA SER A 37 4.80 0.97 17.06
C SER A 37 4.18 1.00 18.46
N PHE A 38 3.91 -0.17 19.04
CA PHE A 38 3.47 -0.32 20.43
C PHE A 38 4.63 -0.43 21.45
N LYS A 39 5.89 -0.44 21.01
CA LYS A 39 7.07 -0.46 21.90
C LYS A 39 7.47 0.96 22.26
N THR A 40 8.00 1.19 23.45
CA THR A 40 8.55 2.50 23.81
C THR A 40 9.76 2.85 22.92
N ASP A 41 10.03 4.14 22.68
CA ASP A 41 11.19 4.59 21.89
C ASP A 41 12.52 4.02 22.40
N ALA A 42 12.66 3.88 23.72
CA ALA A 42 13.84 3.32 24.37
C ALA A 42 13.98 1.80 24.16
N ASP A 43 12.87 1.08 24.01
CA ASP A 43 12.84 -0.37 23.87
C ASP A 43 12.80 -0.82 22.40
N ALA A 44 12.44 0.07 21.48
CA ALA A 44 12.44 -0.19 20.04
C ALA A 44 13.84 -0.50 19.46
N VAL A 45 14.90 0.06 20.09
CA VAL A 45 16.30 -0.10 19.63
C VAL A 45 17.03 -1.23 20.35
N LYS A 46 16.42 -1.80 21.40
CA LYS A 46 17.06 -2.77 22.28
C LYS A 46 16.77 -4.21 21.85
N PRO A 47 17.80 -5.07 21.67
CA PRO A 47 17.60 -6.46 21.28
C PRO A 47 16.97 -7.35 22.38
N GLU A 48 16.93 -6.87 23.62
CA GLU A 48 16.33 -7.57 24.76
C GLU A 48 14.78 -7.56 24.74
N PHE A 49 14.15 -6.58 24.09
CA PHE A 49 12.69 -6.44 24.02
C PHE A 49 12.13 -6.82 22.63
N LEU A 50 12.73 -7.82 21.96
CA LEU A 50 12.31 -8.24 20.62
C LEU A 50 10.87 -8.76 20.57
N PHE A 51 10.44 -9.56 21.54
CA PHE A 51 9.10 -10.17 21.58
C PHE A 51 8.30 -9.90 22.85
N PHE A 52 8.96 -9.64 23.98
CA PHE A 52 8.33 -9.33 25.26
C PHE A 52 8.55 -7.86 25.58
N PHE A 53 7.48 -7.06 25.57
CA PHE A 53 7.48 -5.65 25.96
C PHE A 53 6.13 -5.29 26.57
N THR A 54 6.06 -4.18 27.29
CA THR A 54 4.78 -3.62 27.77
C THR A 54 4.18 -2.79 26.63
N PRO A 55 3.03 -3.20 26.04
CA PRO A 55 2.42 -2.43 24.96
C PRO A 55 1.97 -1.06 25.47
N THR A 56 2.45 0.00 24.82
CA THR A 56 2.09 1.39 25.16
C THR A 56 1.50 2.13 23.97
N LEU A 57 0.73 3.18 24.26
CA LEU A 57 0.17 4.10 23.27
C LEU A 57 0.89 5.46 23.28
N ASP A 58 1.97 5.57 24.03
CA ASP A 58 2.68 6.84 24.28
C ASP A 58 3.26 7.43 23.00
N ASN A 59 3.69 6.59 22.06
CA ASN A 59 4.18 7.06 20.75
C ASN A 59 3.08 7.78 19.97
N TYR A 60 1.84 7.31 20.05
CA TYR A 60 0.71 7.92 19.36
C TYR A 60 0.30 9.24 20.02
N THR A 61 0.25 9.29 21.35
CA THR A 61 -0.08 10.53 22.07
C THR A 61 1.02 11.57 21.88
N ASN A 62 2.30 11.18 21.96
CA ASN A 62 3.44 12.05 21.67
C ASN A 62 3.41 12.58 20.23
N MET A 63 3.07 11.75 19.24
CA MET A 63 2.92 12.17 17.84
C MET A 63 1.83 13.23 17.66
N THR A 64 0.78 13.19 18.49
CA THR A 64 -0.36 14.11 18.37
C THR A 64 -0.15 15.40 19.16
N GLN A 65 0.58 15.34 20.28
CA GLN A 65 0.78 16.46 21.21
C GLN A 65 2.08 17.23 20.99
N ASN A 66 3.17 16.54 20.67
CA ASN A 66 4.50 17.15 20.52
C ASN A 66 4.87 17.45 19.06
N TYR A 67 4.15 16.87 18.10
CA TYR A 67 4.38 17.08 16.67
C TYR A 67 3.11 17.59 15.98
N ASP A 68 3.28 18.48 15.00
CA ASP A 68 2.20 18.99 14.12
C ASP A 68 1.72 17.92 13.10
N TYR A 69 1.58 16.66 13.53
CA TYR A 69 1.27 15.52 12.66
C TYR A 69 0.01 15.77 11.81
N TRP A 70 -1.04 16.33 12.41
CA TRP A 70 -2.28 16.65 11.69
C TRP A 70 -2.08 17.62 10.54
N ARG A 71 -1.19 18.62 10.69
CA ARG A 71 -0.89 19.55 9.60
C ARG A 71 -0.23 18.84 8.43
N PHE A 72 0.74 17.96 8.70
CA PHE A 72 1.41 17.18 7.66
C PHE A 72 0.46 16.19 6.97
N ALA A 73 -0.41 15.53 7.74
CA ALA A 73 -1.42 14.62 7.21
C ALA A 73 -2.39 15.36 6.28
N ILE A 74 -2.92 16.52 6.70
CA ILE A 74 -3.83 17.33 5.89
C ILE A 74 -3.14 17.85 4.63
N ASN A 75 -1.90 18.36 4.75
CA ASN A 75 -1.13 18.80 3.59
C ASN A 75 -0.92 17.68 2.56
N SER A 76 -0.69 16.45 3.04
CA SER A 76 -0.52 15.28 2.17
C SER A 76 -1.81 14.89 1.46
N VAL A 77 -2.95 14.95 2.15
CA VAL A 77 -4.27 14.70 1.55
C VAL A 77 -4.60 15.76 0.50
N ILE A 78 -4.38 17.04 0.83
CA ILE A 78 -4.61 18.15 -0.10
C ILE A 78 -3.72 17.98 -1.34
N THR A 79 -2.41 17.83 -1.16
CA THR A 79 -1.47 17.77 -2.30
C THR A 79 -1.74 16.56 -3.20
N SER A 80 -1.98 15.37 -2.63
CA SER A 80 -2.27 14.16 -3.41
C SER A 80 -3.60 14.24 -4.16
N SER A 81 -4.63 14.81 -3.53
CA SER A 81 -5.95 14.99 -4.15
C SER A 81 -5.89 16.01 -5.29
N PHE A 82 -5.24 17.16 -5.07
CA PHE A 82 -5.07 18.17 -6.11
C PHE A 82 -4.24 17.66 -7.29
N ALA A 83 -3.13 16.95 -7.02
CA ALA A 83 -2.31 16.36 -8.07
C ALA A 83 -3.10 15.35 -8.91
N THR A 84 -3.86 14.46 -8.25
CA THR A 84 -4.69 13.46 -8.92
C THR A 84 -5.79 14.12 -9.75
N LEU A 85 -6.50 15.10 -9.18
CA LEU A 85 -7.57 15.80 -9.89
C LEU A 85 -7.03 16.55 -11.10
N PHE A 86 -5.91 17.24 -10.95
CA PHE A 86 -5.27 17.96 -12.05
C PHE A 86 -4.82 17.00 -13.16
N ALA A 87 -4.21 15.86 -12.78
CA ALA A 87 -3.83 14.82 -13.72
C ALA A 87 -5.03 14.25 -14.48
N LEU A 88 -6.18 14.08 -13.83
CA LEU A 88 -7.42 13.63 -14.49
C LEU A 88 -8.00 14.69 -15.41
N VAL A 89 -8.06 15.95 -14.97
CA VAL A 89 -8.60 17.07 -15.77
C VAL A 89 -7.84 17.25 -17.08
N VAL A 90 -6.51 17.04 -17.07
CA VAL A 90 -5.69 17.14 -18.27
C VAL A 90 -5.62 15.81 -19.03
N GLY A 91 -5.45 14.70 -18.32
CA GLY A 91 -5.24 13.37 -18.88
C GLY A 91 -6.49 12.78 -19.54
N VAL A 92 -7.68 13.00 -18.96
CA VAL A 92 -8.93 12.45 -19.51
C VAL A 92 -9.27 13.06 -20.88
N PRO A 93 -9.27 14.40 -21.08
CA PRO A 93 -9.51 14.97 -22.40
C PRO A 93 -8.43 14.60 -23.42
N ALA A 94 -7.16 14.52 -23.00
CA ALA A 94 -6.08 14.10 -23.88
C ALA A 94 -6.27 12.64 -24.35
N ALA A 95 -6.57 11.73 -23.41
CA ALA A 95 -6.87 10.34 -23.73
C ALA A 95 -8.12 10.19 -24.60
N TYR A 96 -9.17 10.99 -24.33
CA TYR A 96 -10.39 11.01 -25.15
C TYR A 96 -10.11 11.45 -26.58
N ALA A 97 -9.38 12.55 -26.77
CA ALA A 97 -9.00 13.03 -28.10
C ALA A 97 -8.18 11.99 -28.88
N MET A 98 -7.27 11.30 -28.20
CA MET A 98 -6.48 10.21 -28.77
C MET A 98 -7.33 9.00 -29.17
N ALA A 99 -8.28 8.58 -28.33
CA ALA A 99 -9.12 7.41 -28.57
C ALA A 99 -10.14 7.63 -29.72
N PHE A 100 -10.73 8.83 -29.82
CA PHE A 100 -11.83 9.09 -30.76
C PHE A 100 -11.44 9.92 -31.99
N ASN A 101 -10.31 10.62 -31.98
CA ASN A 101 -9.78 11.35 -33.13
C ASN A 101 -8.27 11.08 -33.32
N PRO A 102 -7.88 9.83 -33.62
CA PRO A 102 -6.48 9.45 -33.73
C PRO A 102 -5.78 10.26 -34.83
N SER A 103 -4.76 11.01 -34.42
CA SER A 103 -3.92 11.80 -35.32
C SER A 103 -2.87 10.89 -35.98
N ARG A 104 -2.12 11.44 -36.94
CA ARG A 104 -1.00 10.74 -37.61
C ARG A 104 0.03 10.13 -36.64
N HIS A 105 0.19 10.73 -35.45
CA HIS A 105 1.15 10.29 -34.43
C HIS A 105 0.51 9.42 -33.32
N THR A 106 -0.81 9.21 -33.38
CA THR A 106 -1.60 8.49 -32.37
C THR A 106 -2.50 7.41 -32.98
N LYS A 107 -2.13 6.91 -34.17
CA LYS A 107 -2.85 5.82 -34.85
C LYS A 107 -2.53 4.43 -34.30
N ASP A 108 -1.37 4.27 -33.68
CA ASP A 108 -0.82 2.98 -33.22
C ASP A 108 -0.72 2.88 -31.68
N ILE A 109 -1.38 3.79 -30.95
CA ILE A 109 -1.51 3.73 -29.47
C ILE A 109 -2.73 2.94 -29.03
#